data_AF-A0A413B2R1-F1
#
_entry.id   AF-A0A413B2R1-F1
#
_cell.length_a   1.000
_cell.length_b   1.000
_cell.length_c   1.000
_cell.angle_alpha   90.00
_cell.angle_beta   90.00
_cell.angle_gamma   90.00
#
_symmetry.space_group_name_H-M   'P 1'
#
loop_
_entity.id
_entity.type
_entity.pdbx_description
1 polymer ?
#
loop_
_entity_poly.entity_id
_entity_poly.type
_entity_poly.pdbx_seq_one_letter_code
_entity_poly.pdbx_strand_id
1 'polypeptide(L)'
;MGEDIKINEVQQANDAAYITVILEDGTLGKIAKADLVDLIRINMPTATHEYKGLMDTSDLKNLSGLISDNDNVNADNLPNGFCRYHQENYKEYNYPAAYGCILTIITDSVGFQMCAEAWPQNLYIRQLWDFWSDWKKISFTS
;
A
#
# COMPACT_ATOMS: atom_id res chain seq x y z
N MET A 1 -24.69 18.04 13.74
CA MET A 1 -23.44 18.64 14.24
C MET A 1 -23.03 17.78 15.41
N GLY A 2 -21.88 17.12 15.35
CA GLY A 2 -21.40 16.29 16.47
C GLY A 2 -20.96 17.19 17.60
N GLU A 3 -21.35 16.85 18.82
CA GLU A 3 -21.12 17.61 20.04
C GLU A 3 -19.77 17.22 20.70
N ASP A 4 -19.03 18.21 21.20
CA ASP A 4 -17.64 18.06 21.67
C ASP A 4 -17.59 17.56 23.13
N ILE A 5 -16.97 16.40 23.37
CA ILE A 5 -16.76 15.84 24.71
C ILE A 5 -15.51 16.48 25.36
N LYS A 6 -15.68 17.20 26.47
CA LYS A 6 -14.56 17.78 27.25
C LYS A 6 -14.05 16.80 28.32
N ILE A 7 -12.74 16.49 28.29
CA ILE A 7 -12.07 15.66 29.31
C ILE A 7 -11.54 16.58 30.42
N ASN A 8 -12.16 16.54 31.60
CA ASN A 8 -11.88 17.55 32.62
C ASN A 8 -10.67 17.27 33.52
N GLU A 9 -10.15 16.04 33.63
CA GLU A 9 -8.94 15.77 34.42
C GLU A 9 -8.46 14.32 34.20
N VAL A 10 -7.16 14.12 33.93
CA VAL A 10 -6.56 12.79 33.76
C VAL A 10 -6.15 12.25 35.13
N GLN A 11 -7.03 11.50 35.79
CA GLN A 11 -6.59 10.55 36.82
C GLN A 11 -6.33 9.20 36.17
N GLN A 12 -5.10 8.68 36.30
CA GLN A 12 -4.81 7.30 35.93
C GLN A 12 -5.58 6.34 36.86
N ALA A 13 -6.79 5.98 36.46
CA ALA A 13 -7.50 4.87 37.07
C ALA A 13 -6.86 3.56 36.58
N ASN A 14 -5.90 3.05 37.35
CA ASN A 14 -5.36 1.70 37.15
C ASN A 14 -6.52 0.69 37.28
N ASP A 15 -6.66 -0.20 36.29
CA ASP A 15 -7.64 -1.30 36.24
C ASP A 15 -9.14 -0.97 36.19
N ALA A 16 -9.56 0.17 35.63
CA ALA A 16 -10.98 0.37 35.29
C ALA A 16 -11.31 -0.17 33.87
N ALA A 17 -12.36 -0.98 33.69
CA ALA A 17 -12.85 -1.41 32.37
C ALA A 17 -13.46 -0.25 31.54
N TYR A 18 -13.80 0.85 32.22
CA TYR A 18 -14.48 2.01 31.66
C TYR A 18 -13.72 3.30 31.99
N ILE A 19 -13.88 4.29 31.12
CA ILE A 19 -13.49 5.68 31.35
C ILE A 19 -14.77 6.47 31.61
N THR A 20 -14.77 7.28 32.66
CA THR A 20 -15.88 8.20 32.96
C THR A 20 -15.71 9.47 32.15
N VAL A 21 -16.77 9.90 31.46
CA VAL A 21 -16.84 11.13 30.68
C VAL A 21 -17.94 12.02 31.23
N ILE A 22 -17.88 13.32 30.95
CA ILE A 22 -18.95 14.26 31.28
C ILE A 22 -19.76 14.50 30.01
N LEU A 23 -21.07 14.26 30.08
CA LEU A 23 -22.02 14.54 29.01
C LEU A 23 -22.38 16.03 28.99
N GLU A 24 -23.01 16.49 27.90
CA GLU A 24 -23.35 17.90 27.73
C GLU A 24 -24.24 18.48 28.83
N ASP A 25 -25.13 17.65 29.38
CA ASP A 25 -26.03 18.01 30.48
C ASP A 25 -25.33 18.02 31.86
N GLY A 26 -24.01 17.79 31.88
CA GLY A 26 -23.19 17.74 33.09
C GLY A 26 -23.24 16.41 33.83
N THR A 27 -23.98 15.41 33.32
CA THR A 27 -24.04 14.08 33.93
C THR A 27 -22.81 13.23 33.57
N LEU A 28 -22.60 12.14 34.33
CA LEU A 28 -21.49 11.23 34.10
C LEU A 28 -21.90 10.10 33.15
N GLY A 29 -21.21 10.00 32.03
CA GLY A 29 -21.25 8.88 31.09
C GLY A 29 -20.10 7.89 31.33
N LYS A 30 -20.20 6.71 30.73
CA LYS A 30 -19.12 5.70 30.72
C LYS A 30 -18.87 5.22 29.29
N ILE A 31 -17.61 5.19 28.89
CA ILE A 31 -17.17 4.55 27.65
C ILE A 31 -16.27 3.36 28.00
N ALA A 32 -16.48 2.20 27.36
CA ALA A 32 -15.58 1.07 27.55
C ALA A 32 -14.22 1.40 26.94
N LYS A 33 -13.14 0.98 27.60
CA LYS A 33 -11.78 1.24 27.08
C LYS A 33 -11.56 0.64 25.69
N ALA A 34 -12.13 -0.54 25.42
CA ALA A 34 -12.04 -1.21 24.13
C ALA A 34 -12.70 -0.35 23.02
N ASP A 35 -13.94 0.10 23.26
CA ASP A 35 -14.67 0.94 22.30
C ASP A 35 -13.96 2.26 22.03
N LEU A 36 -13.37 2.89 23.06
CA LEU A 36 -12.58 4.12 22.87
C LEU A 36 -11.30 3.86 22.06
N VAL A 37 -10.60 2.75 22.32
CA VAL A 37 -9.40 2.38 21.56
C VAL A 37 -9.73 2.14 20.08
N ASP A 38 -10.85 1.48 19.79
CA ASP A 38 -11.27 1.23 18.42
C ASP A 38 -11.77 2.52 17.75
N LEU A 39 -12.46 3.40 18.47
CA LEU A 39 -12.83 4.74 17.98
C LEU A 39 -11.57 5.56 17.64
N ILE A 40 -10.55 5.54 18.50
CA ILE A 40 -9.27 6.22 18.26
C ILE A 40 -8.55 5.60 17.06
N ARG A 41 -8.55 4.26 16.90
CA ARG A 41 -7.94 3.61 15.73
C ARG A 41 -8.62 3.96 14.42
N ILE A 42 -9.95 4.08 14.41
CA ILE A 42 -10.72 4.43 13.22
C ILE A 42 -10.53 5.91 12.85
N ASN A 43 -10.37 6.78 13.85
CA ASN A 43 -10.28 8.23 13.65
C ASN A 43 -8.87 8.81 13.71
N MET A 44 -7.87 8.05 14.15
CA MET A 44 -6.49 8.33 13.83
C MET A 44 -6.24 7.82 12.42
N PRO A 45 -5.92 8.68 11.45
CA PRO A 45 -5.23 8.19 10.27
C PRO A 45 -3.95 7.58 10.83
N THR A 46 -3.84 6.25 10.78
CA THR A 46 -2.65 5.46 11.09
C THR A 46 -1.46 6.35 10.83
N ALA A 47 -0.68 6.75 11.84
CA ALA A 47 0.46 7.66 11.66
C ALA A 47 1.20 7.21 10.39
N THR A 48 1.07 8.01 9.32
CA THR A 48 0.95 7.51 7.95
C THR A 48 2.12 6.60 7.61
N HIS A 49 1.84 5.53 6.87
CA HIS A 49 2.85 4.64 6.31
C HIS A 49 4.02 5.46 5.70
N GLU A 50 3.70 6.61 5.10
CA GLU A 50 4.63 7.64 4.61
C GLU A 50 5.71 8.09 5.61
N TYR A 51 5.40 8.33 6.89
CA TYR A 51 6.41 8.75 7.90
C TYR A 51 7.39 7.64 8.27
N LYS A 52 7.08 6.39 7.96
CA LYS A 52 7.96 5.24 8.20
C LYS A 52 8.69 4.77 6.94
N GLY A 53 8.54 5.48 5.82
CA GLY A 53 9.01 5.02 4.51
C GLY A 53 8.33 3.71 4.07
N LEU A 54 7.17 3.39 4.67
CA LEU A 54 6.36 2.25 4.30
C LEU A 54 5.32 2.72 3.28
N MET A 55 5.13 1.92 2.24
CA MET A 55 4.09 2.16 1.26
C MET A 55 2.70 1.94 1.88
N ASP A 56 1.70 2.75 1.51
CA ASP A 56 0.34 2.49 1.95
C ASP A 56 -0.15 1.15 1.40
N THR A 57 -0.86 0.37 2.21
CA THR A 57 -1.40 -0.94 1.78
C THR A 57 -2.48 -0.79 0.71
N SER A 58 -3.12 0.37 0.59
CA SER A 58 -4.03 0.70 -0.51
C SER A 58 -3.31 0.96 -1.85
N ASP A 59 -2.03 1.33 -1.80
CA ASP A 59 -1.18 1.51 -2.99
C ASP A 59 -0.62 0.19 -3.52
N LEU A 60 -0.54 -0.84 -2.68
CA LEU A 60 -0.38 -2.22 -3.13
C LEU A 60 -1.72 -2.67 -3.74
N LYS A 61 -2.01 -2.25 -4.97
CA LYS A 61 -3.16 -2.76 -5.70
C LYS A 61 -2.96 -4.27 -5.85
N ASN A 62 -3.80 -5.05 -5.18
CA ASN A 62 -3.94 -6.47 -5.43
C ASN A 62 -4.43 -6.66 -6.87
N LEU A 63 -3.50 -6.69 -7.83
CA LEU A 63 -3.77 -7.39 -9.08
C LEU A 63 -3.37 -8.85 -8.87
N SER A 64 -4.17 -9.56 -8.07
CA SER A 64 -4.21 -11.03 -8.09
C SER A 64 -4.78 -11.58 -9.41
N GLY A 65 -4.77 -10.77 -10.48
CA GLY A 65 -5.27 -11.05 -11.81
C GLY A 65 -4.13 -11.25 -12.81
N LEU A 66 -4.46 -11.90 -13.92
CA LEU A 66 -3.59 -12.01 -15.09
C LEU A 66 -3.79 -10.75 -15.95
N ILE A 67 -2.73 -10.00 -16.20
CA ILE A 67 -2.72 -8.95 -17.24
C ILE A 67 -2.55 -9.64 -18.60
N SER A 68 -3.41 -9.30 -19.54
CA SER A 68 -3.43 -9.81 -20.91
C SER A 68 -3.42 -8.67 -21.94
N ASP A 69 -3.22 -9.01 -23.22
CA ASP A 69 -3.21 -8.05 -24.33
C ASP A 69 -4.46 -7.15 -24.37
N ASN A 70 -5.60 -7.61 -23.87
CA ASN A 70 -6.86 -6.86 -23.86
C ASN A 70 -6.96 -5.79 -22.77
N ASP A 71 -6.08 -5.82 -21.75
CA ASP A 71 -6.13 -4.88 -20.64
C ASP A 71 -5.50 -3.51 -21.01
N ASN A 72 -4.78 -3.45 -22.15
CA ASN A 72 -4.08 -2.26 -22.64
C ASN A 72 -3.14 -1.63 -21.59
N VAL A 73 -2.56 -2.47 -20.72
CA VAL A 73 -1.66 -2.04 -19.64
C VAL A 73 -0.21 -2.23 -20.08
N ASN A 74 0.49 -1.11 -20.25
CA ASN A 74 1.93 -1.07 -20.52
C ASN A 74 2.73 -1.12 -19.19
N ALA A 75 3.92 -1.72 -19.21
CA ALA A 75 4.87 -1.72 -18.11
C ALA A 75 5.13 -0.32 -17.52
N ASP A 76 5.09 0.74 -18.34
CA ASP A 76 5.38 2.11 -17.92
C ASP A 76 4.29 2.75 -17.06
N ASN A 77 3.05 2.28 -17.22
CA ASN A 77 1.86 2.80 -16.52
C ASN A 77 1.26 1.76 -15.56
N LEU A 78 2.02 0.70 -15.27
CA LEU A 78 1.58 -0.39 -14.42
C LEU A 78 1.43 0.13 -12.97
N PRO A 79 0.27 -0.07 -12.31
CA PRO A 79 0.12 0.32 -10.93
C PRO A 79 1.10 -0.43 -10.02
N ASN A 80 1.33 0.15 -8.85
CA ASN A 80 2.08 -0.49 -7.79
C ASN A 80 1.46 -1.82 -7.35
N GLY A 81 2.31 -2.81 -7.12
CA GLY A 81 1.88 -4.15 -6.71
C GLY A 81 2.62 -5.29 -7.41
N PHE A 82 2.07 -6.49 -7.27
CA PHE A 82 2.57 -7.72 -7.88
C PHE A 82 1.55 -8.25 -8.88
N CYS A 83 1.97 -8.43 -10.13
CA CYS A 83 1.09 -8.87 -11.21
C CYS A 83 1.68 -10.08 -11.93
N ARG A 84 0.82 -10.98 -12.41
CA ARG A 84 1.18 -11.94 -13.47
C ARG A 84 0.75 -11.35 -14.79
N TYR A 85 1.51 -11.59 -15.85
CA TYR A 85 1.17 -11.09 -17.17
C TYR A 85 1.44 -12.13 -18.27
N HIS A 86 0.63 -12.04 -19.32
CA HIS A 86 0.75 -12.77 -20.57
C HIS A 86 0.48 -11.78 -21.70
N GLN A 87 1.55 -11.25 -22.28
CA GLN A 87 1.53 -10.23 -23.32
C GLN A 87 2.24 -10.77 -24.57
N GLU A 88 1.51 -11.20 -25.59
CA GLU A 88 2.16 -11.69 -26.83
C GLU A 88 2.89 -10.54 -27.54
N ASN A 89 2.33 -9.33 -27.48
CA ASN A 89 2.90 -8.12 -28.07
C ASN A 89 3.82 -7.37 -27.08
N TYR A 90 4.52 -8.08 -26.19
CA TYR A 90 5.26 -7.52 -25.05
C TYR A 90 6.16 -6.33 -25.37
N LYS A 91 6.76 -6.29 -26.56
CA LYS A 91 7.61 -5.16 -27.00
C LYS A 91 6.85 -3.86 -27.17
N GLU A 92 5.61 -3.91 -27.67
CA GLU A 92 4.74 -2.73 -27.82
C GLU A 92 4.29 -2.19 -26.45
N TYR A 93 4.18 -3.08 -25.47
CA TYR A 93 3.79 -2.77 -24.11
C TYR A 93 4.97 -2.63 -23.14
N ASN A 94 6.19 -2.53 -23.67
CA ASN A 94 7.45 -2.32 -22.95
C ASN A 94 7.72 -3.33 -21.81
N TYR A 95 7.21 -4.55 -21.89
CA TYR A 95 7.63 -5.63 -21.01
C TYR A 95 8.96 -6.23 -21.50
N PRO A 96 9.78 -6.83 -20.63
CA PRO A 96 11.06 -7.41 -21.04
C PRO A 96 10.90 -8.83 -21.65
N ALA A 97 9.76 -9.47 -21.43
CA ALA A 97 9.41 -10.81 -21.93
C ALA A 97 7.90 -10.94 -22.11
N ALA A 98 7.43 -11.97 -22.80
CA ALA A 98 6.00 -12.19 -23.08
C ALA A 98 5.20 -12.76 -21.90
N TYR A 99 5.84 -13.51 -21.01
CA TYR A 99 5.16 -14.17 -19.89
C TYR A 99 6.00 -14.03 -18.63
N GLY A 100 5.37 -13.71 -17.51
CA GLY A 100 6.09 -13.60 -16.25
C GLY A 100 5.27 -13.04 -15.10
N CYS A 101 6.00 -12.66 -14.06
CA CYS A 101 5.48 -11.82 -12.99
C CYS A 101 6.32 -10.56 -12.85
N ILE A 102 5.67 -9.47 -12.48
CA ILE A 102 6.28 -8.16 -12.30
C ILE A 102 5.90 -7.58 -10.94
N LEU A 103 6.89 -7.07 -10.23
CA LEU A 103 6.74 -6.21 -9.06
C LEU A 103 6.97 -4.78 -9.51
N THR A 104 6.02 -3.90 -9.20
CA THR A 104 6.10 -2.46 -9.42
C THR A 104 6.03 -1.73 -8.09
N ILE A 105 7.02 -0.89 -7.81
CA ILE A 105 7.02 0.03 -6.66
C ILE A 105 7.45 1.40 -7.17
N ILE A 106 6.54 2.36 -7.12
CA ILE A 106 6.63 3.71 -7.66
C ILE A 106 6.11 4.67 -6.59
N THR A 107 6.87 5.72 -6.30
CA THR A 107 6.42 6.94 -5.63
C THR A 107 6.18 8.03 -6.68
N ASP A 108 5.89 9.26 -6.27
CA ASP A 108 5.60 10.37 -7.20
C ASP A 108 6.68 10.63 -8.28
N SER A 109 7.93 10.24 -8.05
CA SER A 109 9.04 10.46 -9.00
C SER A 109 10.10 9.35 -9.01
N VAL A 110 10.10 8.45 -8.04
CA VAL A 110 11.15 7.42 -7.91
C VAL A 110 10.51 6.05 -7.81
N GLY A 111 11.09 5.07 -8.49
CA GLY A 111 10.57 3.72 -8.43
C GLY A 111 11.47 2.68 -9.06
N PHE A 112 11.01 1.45 -9.04
CA PHE A 112 11.63 0.36 -9.75
C PHE A 112 10.60 -0.69 -10.13
N GLN A 113 10.99 -1.48 -11.13
CA GLN A 113 10.29 -2.70 -11.48
C GLN A 113 11.25 -3.87 -11.52
N MET A 114 10.79 -5.01 -11.04
CA MET A 114 11.47 -6.30 -11.15
C MET A 114 10.55 -7.28 -11.86
N CYS A 115 11.06 -7.95 -12.89
CA CYS A 115 10.29 -8.88 -13.70
C CYS A 115 10.99 -10.24 -13.77
N ALA A 116 10.29 -11.30 -13.38
CA ALA A 116 10.73 -12.68 -13.58
C ALA A 116 9.97 -13.29 -14.77
N GLU A 117 10.71 -13.61 -15.82
CA GLU A 117 10.18 -14.26 -17.03
C GLU A 117 9.87 -15.74 -16.74
N ALA A 118 8.73 -16.23 -17.22
CA ALA A 118 8.29 -17.61 -16.98
C ALA A 118 9.25 -18.65 -17.60
N TRP A 119 9.75 -18.38 -18.81
CA TRP A 119 10.71 -19.22 -19.53
C TRP A 119 11.51 -18.35 -20.51
N PRO A 120 12.86 -18.40 -20.53
CA PRO A 120 13.73 -19.38 -19.88
C PRO A 120 14.18 -19.00 -18.47
N GLN A 121 13.33 -18.32 -17.68
CA GLN A 121 13.62 -17.93 -16.28
C GLN A 121 14.69 -16.85 -16.14
N ASN A 122 14.55 -15.77 -16.91
CA ASN A 122 15.40 -14.60 -16.73
C ASN A 122 14.79 -13.63 -15.71
N LEU A 123 15.66 -12.91 -15.01
CA LEU A 123 15.27 -11.82 -14.12
C LEU A 123 15.68 -10.48 -14.74
N TYR A 124 14.76 -9.51 -14.75
CA TYR A 124 14.98 -8.17 -15.27
C TYR A 124 14.68 -7.12 -14.20
N ILE A 125 15.39 -6.00 -14.26
CA ILE A 125 15.17 -4.85 -13.39
C ILE A 125 15.27 -3.55 -14.19
N ARG A 126 14.49 -2.54 -13.80
CA ARG A 126 14.63 -1.16 -14.25
C ARG A 126 14.24 -0.19 -13.15
N GLN A 127 14.62 1.07 -13.30
CA GLN A 127 14.40 2.12 -12.30
C GLN A 127 13.70 3.33 -12.93
N LEU A 128 13.04 4.12 -12.09
CA LEU A 128 12.39 5.39 -12.40
C LEU A 128 13.00 6.47 -11.50
N TRP A 129 13.40 7.60 -12.11
CA TRP A 129 13.79 8.84 -11.40
C TRP A 129 13.11 10.09 -12.02
N ASP A 130 12.71 10.00 -13.29
CA ASP A 130 11.88 10.97 -14.04
C ASP A 130 11.30 10.27 -15.28
N PHE A 131 12.10 9.37 -15.86
CA PHE A 131 11.72 8.44 -16.92
C PHE A 131 12.16 7.03 -16.55
N TRP A 132 11.50 6.03 -17.13
CA TRP A 132 11.92 4.63 -17.00
C TRP A 132 13.26 4.41 -17.69
N SER A 133 14.19 3.77 -16.99
CA SER A 133 15.39 3.24 -17.63
C SER A 133 15.04 2.04 -18.52
N ASP A 134 15.93 1.72 -19.46
CA ASP A 134 15.87 0.45 -20.16
C ASP A 134 15.89 -0.74 -19.18
N TRP A 135 15.27 -1.83 -19.59
CA TRP A 135 15.32 -3.10 -18.87
C TRP A 135 16.73 -3.67 -18.85
N LYS A 136 17.22 -4.00 -17.66
CA LYS A 136 18.50 -4.68 -17.47
C LYS A 136 18.24 -6.11 -17.03
N LYS A 137 18.79 -7.07 -17.79
CA LYS A 137 18.77 -8.49 -17.42
C LYS A 137 19.83 -8.75 -16.34
N ILE A 138 19.41 -9.33 -15.23
CA ILE A 138 20.28 -9.80 -14.14
C ILE A 138 20.79 -11.19 -14.51
N SER A 139 22.10 -11.39 -14.37
CA SER A 139 22.73 -12.70 -14.53
C SER A 139 23.32 -13.12 -13.19
N PHE A 140 22.96 -14.31 -12.72
CA PHE A 140 23.58 -14.91 -11.55
C PHE A 140 24.80 -15.70 -12.02
N THR A 141 25.99 -15.32 -11.55
CA THR A 141 27.18 -16.15 -11.70
C THR A 141 27.22 -17.17 -10.57
N SER A 142 27.46 -18.42 -10.89
CA SER A 142 27.71 -19.51 -9.92
C SER A 142 29.05 -19.34 -9.21
#